data_AF-C7XWV1-F1
#
_entry.id   AF-C7XWV1-F1
#
_cell.length_a   1.000
_cell.length_b   1.000
_cell.length_c   1.000
_cell.angle_alpha   90.00
_cell.angle_beta   90.00
_cell.angle_gamma   90.00
#
_symmetry.space_group_name_H-M   'P 1'
#
loop_
_entity.id
_entity.type
_entity.pdbx_description
1 polymer ?
#
loop_
_entity_poly.entity_id
_entity_poly.type
_entity_poly.pdbx_seq_one_letter_code
_entity_poly.pdbx_strand_id
1 'polypeptide(L)'
;MERQALKDYLLNKYGLTFQKSAADPLNLQIVEVTAHNPFIVLSVSTPQLDVKCPNFAATIQNLQGFTEPQLMNYPEWVGIQLNQIKAQDLFNVLDYAFKSATNGNQNFIAQQLVYLPSDDTDSKYQSQLIPQRQQLAQKHRLPEQLEKMMASYDYTILPMNEQGENFYRQGQMVANYEDDYDQIYELRRYYPDYHAMNGHQLRTYFTWRTQLRKGNFTVSSTSYAYVYIYELLNNIGVKDPNDGFQKLLEFDQKYAASYGQRMKDYLHQWMQDYVLYYGLERTKANQVFADQLKVDHEYHILRHPEDYSVTKVMDIFLEHSPYLKKCLLYKTSPAKWTEVVVMVWQFALQKNPQIFTNLIATQTLSAKYFFAGAVFAFHRQPRLTEYPIDSERTYQFKDRKYYCNAWYPLKDQQKRLNTFFHELDRLARQQFHLGHPLKPRQLDSQILQLVSSGLEEYQKQEVLARQPKIELNLSSLDQIRSDASATRDSLLTDEEKQADDELIPDPSSVNQVEDSSAVSDDAVNDILNINERYLVHALLDQKPYQDYLKKHHLMVSILVDSINEKLFDEIGDSVIEFNDQDEPEVIDDYKDDLRELLKEDDA
;
A
#
# COMPACT_ATOMS: atom_id res chain seq x y z
N MET A 1 50.06 -1.78 -32.75
CA MET A 1 48.91 -2.20 -33.57
C MET A 1 48.42 -1.02 -34.40
N GLU A 2 48.22 -1.21 -35.70
CA GLU A 2 47.71 -0.15 -36.58
C GLU A 2 46.22 0.12 -36.34
N ARG A 3 45.80 1.38 -36.49
CA ARG A 3 44.39 1.79 -36.27
C ARG A 3 43.43 1.08 -37.22
N GLN A 4 43.85 0.79 -38.45
CA GLN A 4 43.01 0.09 -39.42
C GLN A 4 42.71 -1.34 -38.96
N ALA A 5 43.71 -2.05 -38.42
CA ALA A 5 43.51 -3.39 -37.86
C ALA A 5 42.54 -3.40 -36.66
N LEU A 6 42.54 -2.35 -35.82
CA LEU A 6 41.55 -2.19 -34.75
C LEU A 6 40.12 -2.03 -35.30
N LYS A 7 39.97 -1.19 -36.33
CA LYS A 7 38.68 -0.93 -36.98
C LYS A 7 38.12 -2.17 -37.65
N ASP A 8 38.96 -2.89 -38.37
CA ASP A 8 38.58 -4.13 -39.05
C ASP A 8 38.20 -5.22 -38.03
N TYR A 9 38.92 -5.31 -36.90
CA TYR A 9 38.58 -6.24 -35.83
C TYR A 9 37.21 -5.95 -35.20
N LEU A 10 36.93 -4.69 -34.85
CA LEU A 10 35.64 -4.31 -34.24
C LEU A 10 34.47 -4.52 -35.21
N LEU A 11 34.66 -4.22 -36.49
CA LEU A 11 33.65 -4.45 -37.52
C LEU A 11 33.40 -5.94 -37.74
N ASN A 12 34.45 -6.74 -37.91
CA ASN A 12 34.33 -8.16 -38.23
C ASN A 12 33.82 -9.00 -37.05
N LYS A 13 34.17 -8.63 -35.81
CA LYS A 13 33.80 -9.41 -34.62
C LYS A 13 32.51 -8.94 -33.94
N TYR A 14 32.30 -7.64 -33.83
CA TYR A 14 31.15 -7.08 -33.10
C TYR A 14 30.14 -6.36 -34.01
N GLY A 15 30.44 -6.20 -35.31
CA GLY A 15 29.58 -5.45 -36.22
C GLY A 15 29.56 -3.94 -35.94
N LEU A 16 30.53 -3.41 -35.19
CA LEU A 16 30.53 -2.03 -34.73
C LEU A 16 31.57 -1.17 -35.47
N THR A 17 31.19 0.07 -35.77
CA THR A 17 32.06 1.06 -36.41
C THR A 17 32.24 2.28 -35.53
N PHE A 18 33.42 2.89 -35.58
CA PHE A 18 33.67 4.17 -34.93
C PHE A 18 32.82 5.28 -35.54
N GLN A 19 32.11 6.01 -34.67
CA GLN A 19 31.34 7.20 -35.03
C GLN A 19 32.10 8.44 -34.58
N LYS A 20 31.95 9.56 -35.32
CA LYS A 20 32.49 10.85 -34.89
C LYS A 20 31.58 11.41 -33.80
N SER A 21 32.15 11.74 -32.63
CA SER A 21 31.38 12.39 -31.57
C SER A 21 30.95 13.79 -32.03
N ALA A 22 29.65 14.10 -31.96
CA ALA A 22 29.08 15.36 -32.43
C ALA A 22 29.29 16.54 -31.46
N ALA A 23 29.87 16.31 -30.27
CA ALA A 23 29.80 17.24 -29.14
C ALA A 23 31.14 17.73 -28.58
N ASP A 24 32.30 17.54 -29.24
CA ASP A 24 33.59 17.94 -28.63
C ASP A 24 34.66 18.44 -29.64
N PRO A 25 35.44 19.50 -29.35
CA PRO A 25 36.47 20.07 -30.23
C PRO A 25 37.72 19.18 -30.45
N LEU A 26 37.77 18.00 -29.84
CA LEU A 26 38.99 17.18 -29.67
C LEU A 26 39.24 16.11 -30.74
N ASN A 27 38.47 16.08 -31.86
CA ASN A 27 38.63 15.07 -32.93
C ASN A 27 38.67 13.63 -32.37
N LEU A 28 37.66 13.23 -31.60
CA LEU A 28 37.56 11.89 -31.01
C LEU A 28 36.60 11.00 -31.81
N GLN A 29 36.91 9.70 -31.87
CA GLN A 29 36.09 8.65 -32.45
C GLN A 29 35.59 7.73 -31.33
N ILE A 30 34.28 7.47 -31.27
CA ILE A 30 33.66 6.68 -30.21
C ILE A 30 32.96 5.44 -30.77
N VAL A 31 32.81 4.42 -29.94
CA VAL A 31 31.99 3.24 -30.23
C VAL A 31 30.99 3.04 -29.10
N GLU A 32 29.71 2.93 -29.47
CA GLU A 32 28.59 2.74 -28.55
C GLU A 32 27.81 1.47 -28.95
N VAL A 33 27.27 0.74 -27.97
CA VAL A 33 26.36 -0.40 -28.19
C VAL A 33 24.90 0.04 -28.10
N THR A 34 24.60 0.88 -27.11
CA THR A 34 23.29 1.52 -26.90
C THR A 34 23.50 3.03 -26.93
N ALA A 35 22.58 3.78 -27.53
CA ALA A 35 22.68 5.23 -27.65
C ALA A 35 23.02 5.89 -26.30
N HIS A 36 24.05 6.74 -26.27
CA HIS A 36 24.51 7.53 -25.12
C HIS A 36 25.41 6.82 -24.09
N ASN A 37 25.94 5.62 -24.37
CA ASN A 37 26.91 4.97 -23.49
C ASN A 37 28.11 4.44 -24.30
N PRO A 38 29.13 5.30 -24.56
CA PRO A 38 30.34 4.87 -25.23
C PRO A 38 31.18 3.99 -24.31
N PHE A 39 31.72 2.91 -24.87
CA PHE A 39 32.60 1.98 -24.16
C PHE A 39 34.03 1.96 -24.74
N ILE A 40 34.24 2.59 -25.90
CA ILE A 40 35.56 2.81 -26.50
C ILE A 40 35.64 4.25 -26.99
N VAL A 41 36.76 4.92 -26.68
CA VAL A 41 37.10 6.26 -27.15
C VAL A 41 38.50 6.24 -27.76
N LEU A 42 38.63 6.66 -29.01
CA LEU A 42 39.87 6.69 -29.78
C LEU A 42 40.21 8.12 -30.19
N SER A 43 41.46 8.54 -29.97
CA SER A 43 41.96 9.81 -30.47
C SER A 43 42.30 9.72 -31.96
N VAL A 44 41.88 10.71 -32.76
CA VAL A 44 42.24 10.80 -34.18
C VAL A 44 43.66 11.33 -34.38
N SER A 45 44.20 12.10 -33.45
CA SER A 45 45.54 12.72 -33.55
C SER A 45 46.64 11.88 -32.89
N THR A 46 46.34 11.14 -31.83
CA THR A 46 47.32 10.34 -31.05
C THR A 46 46.97 8.85 -31.04
N PRO A 47 47.94 7.92 -30.95
CA PRO A 47 47.67 6.47 -30.91
C PRO A 47 47.13 6.01 -29.54
N GLN A 48 46.29 6.82 -28.91
CA GLN A 48 45.69 6.60 -27.60
C GLN A 48 44.25 6.11 -27.76
N LEU A 49 43.92 5.11 -26.97
CA LEU A 49 42.61 4.46 -26.91
C LEU A 49 42.22 4.30 -25.44
N ASP A 50 41.05 4.78 -25.07
CA ASP A 50 40.48 4.54 -23.75
C ASP A 50 39.31 3.55 -23.88
N VAL A 51 39.29 2.55 -23.01
CA VAL A 51 38.26 1.49 -22.98
C VAL A 51 37.62 1.43 -21.59
N LYS A 52 36.29 1.36 -21.56
CA LYS A 52 35.51 1.30 -20.32
C LYS A 52 35.47 -0.12 -19.77
N CYS A 53 36.10 -0.34 -18.62
CA CYS A 53 36.23 -1.61 -17.92
C CYS A 53 35.84 -1.48 -16.44
N PRO A 54 34.54 -1.45 -16.07
CA PRO A 54 34.08 -0.96 -14.76
C PRO A 54 34.77 -1.62 -13.55
N ASN A 55 34.56 -2.93 -13.34
CA ASN A 55 35.04 -3.64 -12.14
C ASN A 55 36.51 -4.08 -12.21
N PHE A 56 37.16 -3.93 -13.36
CA PHE A 56 38.52 -4.45 -13.59
C PHE A 56 39.53 -3.37 -14.03
N ALA A 57 39.13 -2.10 -14.10
CA ALA A 57 39.99 -1.01 -14.58
C ALA A 57 41.32 -0.98 -13.82
N ALA A 58 41.25 -0.98 -12.48
CA ALA A 58 42.43 -0.95 -11.61
C ALA A 58 43.33 -2.20 -11.75
N THR A 59 42.75 -3.38 -12.02
CA THR A 59 43.54 -4.60 -12.22
C THR A 59 44.23 -4.59 -13.58
N ILE A 60 43.53 -4.14 -14.62
CA ILE A 60 44.05 -4.09 -15.99
C ILE A 60 45.12 -3.00 -16.12
N GLN A 61 44.97 -1.85 -15.45
CA GLN A 61 45.98 -0.79 -15.41
C GLN A 61 47.34 -1.25 -14.86
N ASN A 62 47.35 -2.28 -13.99
CA ASN A 62 48.60 -2.85 -13.46
C ASN A 62 49.28 -3.85 -14.42
N LEU A 63 48.66 -4.18 -15.55
CA LEU A 63 49.22 -5.08 -16.56
C LEU A 63 50.13 -4.31 -17.52
N GLN A 64 51.14 -5.01 -18.05
CA GLN A 64 52.12 -4.42 -18.96
C GLN A 64 51.44 -3.95 -20.27
N GLY A 65 51.58 -2.67 -20.60
CA GLY A 65 51.02 -2.07 -21.82
C GLY A 65 49.68 -1.34 -21.63
N PHE A 66 49.15 -1.29 -20.41
CA PHE A 66 47.99 -0.49 -20.02
C PHE A 66 48.41 0.68 -19.13
N THR A 67 47.68 1.79 -19.19
CA THR A 67 47.96 3.01 -18.43
C THR A 67 46.69 3.58 -17.82
N GLU A 68 46.84 4.59 -16.97
CA GLU A 68 45.71 5.45 -16.59
C GLU A 68 45.04 6.07 -17.83
N PRO A 69 43.71 6.28 -17.81
CA PRO A 69 42.98 6.80 -18.95
C PRO A 69 43.41 8.25 -19.23
N GLN A 70 43.58 8.57 -20.52
CA GLN A 70 44.13 9.85 -20.96
C GLN A 70 43.13 10.70 -21.77
N LEU A 71 42.07 10.06 -22.26
CA LEU A 71 40.97 10.68 -23.00
C LEU A 71 39.72 10.83 -22.13
N MET A 72 39.54 9.97 -21.12
CA MET A 72 38.41 9.97 -20.19
C MET A 72 38.87 10.07 -18.73
N ASN A 73 38.24 10.93 -17.92
CA ASN A 73 38.66 11.18 -16.52
C ASN A 73 37.88 10.35 -15.49
N TYR A 74 37.47 9.13 -15.83
CA TYR A 74 36.66 8.29 -14.94
C TYR A 74 37.41 7.01 -14.53
N PRO A 75 37.28 6.56 -13.27
CA PRO A 75 38.04 5.43 -12.72
C PRO A 75 37.68 4.09 -13.37
N GLU A 76 36.55 4.03 -14.08
CA GLU A 76 36.10 2.85 -14.83
C GLU A 76 36.82 2.67 -16.17
N TRP A 77 37.71 3.60 -16.55
CA TRP A 77 38.37 3.59 -17.85
C TRP A 77 39.84 3.20 -17.74
N VAL A 78 40.33 2.54 -18.79
CA VAL A 78 41.73 2.13 -18.92
C VAL A 78 42.29 2.74 -20.19
N GLY A 79 43.42 3.42 -20.05
CA GLY A 79 44.17 3.99 -21.16
C GLY A 79 45.07 2.96 -21.82
N ILE A 80 45.13 3.00 -23.15
CA ILE A 80 45.90 2.07 -23.96
C ILE A 80 46.68 2.83 -25.03
N GLN A 81 47.99 2.59 -25.09
CA GLN A 81 48.83 3.06 -26.20
C GLN A 81 48.92 1.97 -27.27
N LEU A 82 48.29 2.22 -28.42
CA LEU A 82 48.21 1.25 -29.52
C LEU A 82 49.59 0.78 -30.02
N ASN A 83 50.64 1.59 -29.85
CA ASN A 83 51.99 1.26 -30.30
C ASN A 83 52.76 0.34 -29.36
N GLN A 84 52.33 0.20 -28.10
CA GLN A 84 53.07 -0.51 -27.06
C GLN A 84 52.36 -1.78 -26.56
N ILE A 85 51.10 -1.99 -26.97
CA ILE A 85 50.31 -3.14 -26.56
C ILE A 85 50.36 -4.30 -27.57
N LYS A 86 50.42 -5.53 -27.06
CA LYS A 86 50.23 -6.74 -27.87
C LYS A 86 48.78 -6.82 -28.34
N ALA A 87 48.56 -7.20 -29.60
CA ALA A 87 47.23 -7.22 -30.19
C ALA A 87 46.24 -8.13 -29.43
N GLN A 88 46.72 -9.28 -28.93
CA GLN A 88 45.89 -10.24 -28.22
C GLN A 88 45.38 -9.71 -26.87
N ASP A 89 46.21 -8.99 -26.12
CA ASP A 89 45.84 -8.41 -24.82
C ASP A 89 44.80 -7.31 -25.00
N LEU A 90 44.97 -6.49 -26.04
CA LEU A 90 43.99 -5.49 -26.42
C LEU A 90 42.65 -6.13 -26.82
N PHE A 91 42.67 -7.20 -27.60
CA PHE A 91 41.46 -7.91 -28.02
C PHE A 91 40.68 -8.50 -26.83
N ASN A 92 41.37 -9.09 -25.85
CA ASN A 92 40.75 -9.62 -24.65
C ASN A 92 40.05 -8.53 -23.82
N VAL A 93 40.68 -7.36 -23.70
CA VAL A 93 40.10 -6.21 -22.99
C VAL A 93 38.90 -5.64 -23.74
N LEU A 94 38.95 -5.59 -25.08
CA LEU A 94 37.81 -5.18 -25.91
C LEU A 94 36.64 -6.16 -25.81
N ASP A 95 36.90 -7.47 -25.78
CA ASP A 95 35.88 -8.51 -25.55
C ASP A 95 35.18 -8.32 -24.20
N TYR A 96 35.96 -8.04 -23.15
CA TYR A 96 35.42 -7.75 -21.83
C TYR A 96 34.56 -6.48 -21.84
N ALA A 97 35.07 -5.39 -22.41
CA ALA A 97 34.39 -4.10 -22.45
C ALA A 97 33.07 -4.17 -23.25
N PHE A 98 33.07 -4.85 -24.40
CA PHE A 98 31.87 -5.07 -25.20
C PHE A 98 30.82 -5.92 -24.47
N LYS A 99 31.25 -7.00 -23.79
CA LYS A 99 30.37 -7.82 -22.94
C LYS A 99 29.80 -7.04 -21.75
N SER A 100 30.58 -6.13 -21.16
CA SER A 100 30.11 -5.24 -20.09
C SER A 100 29.07 -4.26 -20.62
N ALA A 101 29.32 -3.66 -21.78
CA ALA A 101 28.45 -2.65 -22.39
C ALA A 101 27.10 -3.25 -22.87
N THR A 102 27.11 -4.46 -23.43
CA THR A 102 25.89 -5.16 -23.88
C THR A 102 24.98 -5.61 -22.74
N ASN A 103 25.55 -5.93 -21.57
CA ASN A 103 24.81 -6.42 -20.40
C ASN A 103 24.40 -5.31 -19.40
N GLY A 104 24.49 -4.04 -19.81
CA GLY A 104 24.01 -2.90 -19.00
C GLY A 104 24.80 -2.64 -17.71
N ASN A 105 26.11 -2.95 -17.69
CA ASN A 105 26.98 -2.76 -16.51
C ASN A 105 26.50 -3.46 -15.22
N GLN A 106 25.67 -4.52 -15.31
CA GLN A 106 25.35 -5.34 -14.15
C GLN A 106 26.49 -6.30 -13.80
N ASN A 107 26.81 -6.34 -12.50
CA ASN A 107 27.92 -7.06 -11.88
C ASN A 107 28.13 -8.47 -12.46
N PHE A 108 29.20 -8.63 -13.24
CA PHE A 108 29.73 -9.95 -13.54
C PHE A 108 30.37 -10.51 -12.27
N ILE A 109 29.65 -11.39 -11.56
CA ILE A 109 30.24 -12.22 -10.52
C ILE A 109 31.17 -13.20 -11.23
N ALA A 110 32.46 -13.09 -10.90
CA ALA A 110 33.52 -13.91 -11.45
C ALA A 110 33.22 -15.41 -11.27
N GLN A 111 32.94 -16.09 -12.38
CA GLN A 111 33.21 -17.51 -12.51
C GLN A 111 34.11 -17.72 -13.73
N GLN A 112 35.37 -18.04 -13.42
CA GLN A 112 36.40 -18.64 -14.27
C GLN A 112 36.82 -17.87 -15.55
N LEU A 113 37.67 -16.85 -15.36
CA LEU A 113 38.72 -16.57 -16.34
C LEU A 113 40.06 -16.95 -15.71
N VAL A 114 40.62 -18.07 -16.17
CA VAL A 114 42.00 -18.46 -15.84
C VAL A 114 42.92 -17.60 -16.69
N TYR A 115 43.77 -16.79 -16.05
CA TYR A 115 44.88 -16.11 -16.71
C TYR A 115 45.95 -17.15 -17.02
N LEU A 116 46.08 -17.52 -18.29
CA LEU A 116 47.24 -18.29 -18.79
C LEU A 116 48.33 -17.27 -19.14
N PRO A 117 49.48 -17.27 -18.44
CA PRO A 117 50.60 -16.42 -18.84
C PRO A 117 51.08 -16.83 -20.23
N SER A 118 51.30 -15.83 -21.09
CA SER A 118 51.87 -16.00 -22.42
C SER A 118 53.39 -16.18 -22.33
N ASP A 119 53.85 -17.30 -21.78
CA ASP A 119 55.22 -17.73 -22.01
C ASP A 119 55.21 -18.58 -23.28
N ASP A 120 55.51 -17.92 -24.40
CA ASP A 120 55.87 -18.53 -25.68
C ASP A 120 57.19 -19.29 -25.52
N THR A 121 57.14 -20.45 -24.87
CA THR A 121 58.08 -21.53 -25.17
C THR A 121 57.27 -22.70 -25.69
N ASP A 122 57.21 -22.75 -27.01
CA ASP A 122 56.61 -23.80 -27.82
C ASP A 122 57.42 -25.10 -27.64
N SER A 123 57.36 -25.67 -26.43
CA SER A 123 57.76 -27.04 -26.19
C SER A 123 56.62 -27.90 -26.72
N LYS A 124 56.77 -28.37 -27.97
CA LYS A 124 55.87 -29.31 -28.64
C LYS A 124 55.25 -30.24 -27.61
N TYR A 125 53.95 -30.09 -27.40
CA TYR A 125 53.17 -30.89 -26.46
C TYR A 125 53.52 -32.37 -26.66
N GLN A 126 54.20 -32.95 -25.68
CA GLN A 126 54.34 -34.40 -25.58
C GLN A 126 53.30 -34.87 -24.58
N SER A 127 52.42 -35.75 -25.02
CA SER A 127 51.47 -36.44 -24.15
C SER A 127 52.27 -37.17 -23.06
N GLN A 128 52.34 -36.58 -21.88
CA GLN A 128 52.77 -37.26 -20.68
C GLN A 128 51.54 -37.87 -20.03
N LEU A 129 51.65 -39.13 -19.63
CA LEU A 129 50.67 -39.71 -18.71
C LEU A 129 50.65 -38.81 -17.47
N ILE A 130 49.47 -38.28 -17.13
CA ILE A 130 49.26 -37.58 -15.87
C ILE A 130 49.88 -38.48 -14.80
N PRO A 131 50.88 -38.00 -14.02
CA PRO A 131 51.45 -38.81 -12.96
C PRO A 131 50.29 -39.34 -12.16
N GLN A 132 50.14 -40.68 -12.07
CA GLN A 132 49.15 -41.24 -11.18
C GLN A 132 49.47 -40.62 -9.84
N ARG A 133 48.61 -39.70 -9.42
CA ARG A 133 48.70 -39.05 -8.12
C ARG A 133 48.86 -40.21 -7.19
N GLN A 134 50.04 -40.36 -6.59
CA GLN A 134 50.29 -41.43 -5.63
C GLN A 134 49.09 -41.37 -4.71
N GLN A 135 48.33 -42.45 -4.74
CA GLN A 135 47.11 -42.54 -3.97
C GLN A 135 47.57 -42.49 -2.52
N LEU A 136 47.65 -41.29 -1.95
CA LEU A 136 47.40 -41.04 -0.54
C LEU A 136 45.90 -41.32 -0.32
N ALA A 137 45.51 -42.55 -0.64
CA ALA A 137 44.22 -43.11 -0.39
C ALA A 137 44.31 -43.78 0.98
N GLN A 138 44.21 -42.95 2.01
CA GLN A 138 43.05 -43.15 2.85
C GLN A 138 41.97 -42.20 2.31
N LYS A 139 41.45 -42.52 1.12
CA LYS A 139 40.17 -41.98 0.68
C LYS A 139 39.20 -42.47 1.74
N HIS A 140 38.87 -41.62 2.70
CA HIS A 140 37.61 -41.78 3.42
C HIS A 140 36.56 -41.71 2.32
N ARG A 141 36.15 -42.88 1.83
CA ARG A 141 35.24 -42.99 0.71
C ARG A 141 33.97 -42.32 1.17
N LEU A 142 33.52 -41.33 0.42
CA LEU A 142 32.28 -40.65 0.72
C LEU A 142 31.17 -41.73 0.66
N PRO A 143 30.22 -41.75 1.60
CA PRO A 143 29.13 -42.71 1.57
C PRO A 143 28.44 -42.72 0.20
N GLU A 144 28.06 -43.90 -0.30
CA GLU A 144 27.58 -44.10 -1.67
C GLU A 144 26.39 -43.18 -2.04
N GLN A 145 25.50 -42.90 -1.08
CA GLN A 145 24.37 -42.00 -1.29
C GLN A 145 24.81 -40.55 -1.52
N LEU A 146 25.81 -40.08 -0.77
CA LEU A 146 26.37 -38.74 -0.96
C LEU A 146 27.18 -38.64 -2.25
N GLU A 147 27.90 -39.70 -2.66
CA GLU A 147 28.56 -39.77 -3.97
C GLU A 147 27.53 -39.65 -5.11
N LYS A 148 26.43 -40.41 -5.04
CA LYS A 148 25.33 -40.34 -6.02
C LYS A 148 24.67 -38.97 -6.07
N MET A 149 24.42 -38.36 -4.91
CA MET A 149 23.86 -37.01 -4.81
C MET A 149 24.78 -35.96 -5.43
N MET A 150 26.09 -36.01 -5.17
CA MET A 150 27.03 -35.07 -5.77
C MET A 150 27.10 -35.23 -7.29
N ALA A 151 27.07 -36.47 -7.77
CA ALA A 151 27.10 -36.78 -9.21
C ALA A 151 25.82 -36.40 -9.96
N SER A 152 24.69 -36.20 -9.27
CA SER A 152 23.41 -35.84 -9.88
C SER A 152 23.28 -34.34 -10.23
N TYR A 153 24.32 -33.55 -10.01
CA TYR A 153 24.30 -32.11 -10.30
C TYR A 153 24.16 -31.87 -11.81
N ASP A 154 23.13 -31.12 -12.21
CA ASP A 154 22.88 -30.80 -13.60
C ASP A 154 23.53 -29.47 -13.98
N TYR A 155 24.66 -29.55 -14.69
CA TYR A 155 25.41 -28.40 -15.18
C TYR A 155 24.75 -27.67 -16.36
N THR A 156 23.66 -28.21 -16.93
CA THR A 156 22.93 -27.55 -18.03
C THR A 156 21.97 -26.48 -17.51
N ILE A 157 21.60 -26.55 -16.22
CA ILE A 157 20.82 -25.52 -15.54
C ILE A 157 21.74 -24.33 -15.27
N LEU A 158 21.58 -23.26 -16.04
CA LEU A 158 22.42 -22.06 -15.89
C LEU A 158 22.24 -21.42 -14.52
N PRO A 159 23.30 -20.87 -13.87
CA PRO A 159 23.22 -20.20 -12.56
C PRO A 159 22.18 -19.08 -12.44
N MET A 160 21.92 -18.36 -13.53
CA MET A 160 20.87 -17.34 -13.60
C MET A 160 19.44 -17.93 -13.43
N ASN A 161 19.29 -19.22 -13.73
CA ASN A 161 18.09 -20.04 -13.59
C ASN A 161 18.19 -21.03 -12.41
N GLU A 162 19.36 -21.16 -11.74
CA GLU A 162 19.61 -22.00 -10.56
C GLU A 162 18.95 -21.44 -9.30
N GLN A 163 17.64 -21.24 -9.36
CA GLN A 163 16.83 -21.02 -8.17
C GLN A 163 16.68 -22.36 -7.46
N GLY A 164 17.75 -22.87 -6.85
CA GLY A 164 17.70 -24.05 -5.99
C GLY A 164 17.23 -25.37 -6.62
N GLU A 165 17.05 -25.50 -7.94
CA GLU A 165 16.56 -26.74 -8.57
C GLU A 165 17.52 -27.92 -8.35
N ASN A 166 18.83 -27.70 -8.58
CA ASN A 166 19.86 -28.69 -8.25
C ASN A 166 19.87 -29.02 -6.76
N PHE A 167 19.76 -28.01 -5.90
CA PHE A 167 19.67 -28.17 -4.45
C PHE A 167 18.46 -29.02 -4.04
N TYR A 168 17.29 -28.77 -4.63
CA TYR A 168 16.05 -29.50 -4.37
C TYR A 168 16.19 -30.97 -4.79
N ARG A 169 16.62 -31.24 -6.04
CA ARG A 169 16.81 -32.61 -6.54
C ARG A 169 17.78 -33.39 -5.67
N GLN A 170 18.94 -32.80 -5.37
CA GLN A 170 19.95 -33.40 -4.49
C GLN A 170 19.38 -33.66 -3.10
N GLY A 171 18.72 -32.67 -2.49
CA GLY A 171 18.14 -32.81 -1.16
C GLY A 171 17.03 -33.86 -1.09
N GLN A 172 16.22 -34.02 -2.14
CA GLN A 172 15.22 -35.09 -2.21
C GLN A 172 15.86 -36.49 -2.20
N MET A 173 17.01 -36.68 -2.86
CA MET A 173 17.74 -37.96 -2.83
C MET A 173 18.23 -38.34 -1.42
N VAL A 174 18.54 -37.34 -0.59
CA VAL A 174 19.09 -37.52 0.77
C VAL A 174 18.12 -37.03 1.85
N ALA A 175 16.82 -36.96 1.54
CA ALA A 175 15.78 -36.44 2.44
C ALA A 175 15.76 -37.20 3.79
N ASN A 176 15.96 -38.52 3.73
CA ASN A 176 15.96 -39.43 4.87
C ASN A 176 17.37 -39.97 5.20
N TYR A 177 18.42 -39.42 4.58
CA TYR A 177 19.79 -39.84 4.88
C TYR A 177 20.19 -39.38 6.29
N GLU A 178 20.70 -40.33 7.07
CA GLU A 178 21.34 -40.10 8.35
C GLU A 178 22.83 -40.41 8.24
N ASP A 179 23.66 -39.67 8.96
CA ASP A 179 25.11 -39.89 9.03
C ASP A 179 25.59 -39.88 10.48
N ASP A 180 26.72 -40.53 10.70
CA ASP A 180 27.47 -40.52 11.95
C ASP A 180 28.96 -40.33 11.60
N TYR A 181 29.42 -39.10 11.83
CA TYR A 181 30.77 -38.68 11.47
C TYR A 181 31.43 -37.97 12.65
N ASP A 182 32.63 -38.42 12.97
CA ASP A 182 33.41 -38.07 14.15
C ASP A 182 34.14 -36.73 13.99
N GLN A 183 34.30 -36.23 12.77
CA GLN A 183 35.05 -35.00 12.49
C GLN A 183 34.12 -33.83 12.13
N ILE A 184 34.48 -32.65 12.64
CA ILE A 184 33.74 -31.40 12.41
C ILE A 184 34.56 -30.49 11.50
N TYR A 185 33.96 -30.12 10.36
CA TYR A 185 34.53 -29.15 9.43
C TYR A 185 33.63 -27.92 9.35
N GLU A 186 34.20 -26.73 9.55
CA GLU A 186 33.46 -25.47 9.45
C GLU A 186 33.09 -25.14 8.00
N LEU A 187 31.96 -24.44 7.84
CA LEU A 187 31.49 -23.89 6.57
C LEU A 187 31.15 -22.41 6.73
N ARG A 188 31.81 -21.55 5.96
CA ARG A 188 31.56 -20.10 5.93
C ARG A 188 31.26 -19.68 4.50
N ARG A 189 29.97 -19.63 4.14
CA ARG A 189 29.51 -19.18 2.82
C ARG A 189 28.22 -18.37 2.93
N TYR A 190 28.12 -17.36 2.08
CA TYR A 190 26.88 -16.63 1.82
C TYR A 190 26.12 -17.42 0.74
N TYR A 191 24.93 -17.94 1.05
CA TYR A 191 24.17 -18.92 0.24
C TYR A 191 24.82 -20.31 0.10
N PRO A 192 24.91 -21.08 1.20
CA PRO A 192 25.40 -22.45 1.14
C PRO A 192 24.39 -23.37 0.44
N ASP A 193 24.90 -24.24 -0.44
CA ASP A 193 24.19 -25.37 -1.04
C ASP A 193 25.02 -26.66 -0.84
N TYR A 194 24.51 -27.82 -1.28
CA TYR A 194 25.26 -29.08 -1.18
C TYR A 194 26.48 -29.11 -2.09
N HIS A 195 26.39 -28.53 -3.29
CA HIS A 195 27.43 -28.62 -4.30
C HIS A 195 28.71 -27.86 -3.90
N ALA A 196 28.58 -26.78 -3.14
CA ALA A 196 29.70 -25.97 -2.66
C ALA A 196 30.45 -26.59 -1.46
N MET A 197 29.96 -27.71 -0.92
CA MET A 197 30.56 -28.43 0.20
C MET A 197 31.49 -29.55 -0.27
N ASN A 198 32.61 -29.73 0.42
CA ASN A 198 33.44 -30.92 0.24
C ASN A 198 32.83 -32.14 0.99
N GLY A 199 33.34 -33.34 0.71
CA GLY A 199 32.83 -34.57 1.31
C GLY A 199 32.82 -34.57 2.84
N HIS A 200 33.84 -34.00 3.48
CA HIS A 200 33.90 -33.90 4.94
C HIS A 200 32.84 -32.94 5.50
N GLN A 201 32.64 -31.78 4.85
CA GLN A 201 31.62 -30.81 5.21
C GLN A 201 30.20 -31.37 5.04
N LEU A 202 29.94 -32.13 3.95
CA LEU A 202 28.67 -32.82 3.76
C LEU A 202 28.40 -33.81 4.90
N ARG A 203 29.38 -34.66 5.24
CA ARG A 203 29.23 -35.60 6.35
C ARG A 203 29.03 -34.88 7.69
N THR A 204 29.77 -33.82 7.96
CA THR A 204 29.55 -32.99 9.16
C THR A 204 28.12 -32.43 9.19
N TYR A 205 27.62 -31.90 8.06
CA TYR A 205 26.25 -31.39 7.96
C TYR A 205 25.21 -32.47 8.22
N PHE A 206 25.30 -33.63 7.58
CA PHE A 206 24.31 -34.70 7.73
C PHE A 206 24.35 -35.34 9.11
N THR A 207 25.52 -35.44 9.75
CA THR A 207 25.62 -35.84 11.17
C THR A 207 24.92 -34.83 12.07
N TRP A 208 25.20 -33.54 11.90
CA TRP A 208 24.55 -32.48 12.67
C TRP A 208 23.02 -32.45 12.45
N ARG A 209 22.55 -32.55 11.20
CA ARG A 209 21.13 -32.65 10.83
C ARG A 209 20.46 -33.87 11.48
N THR A 210 21.16 -35.01 11.53
CA THR A 210 20.68 -36.23 12.18
C THR A 210 20.47 -36.00 13.67
N GLN A 211 21.45 -35.39 14.35
CA GLN A 211 21.34 -35.06 15.77
C GLN A 211 20.24 -34.02 16.04
N LEU A 212 20.15 -32.99 15.20
CA LEU A 212 19.09 -31.98 15.27
C LEU A 212 17.70 -32.61 15.19
N ARG A 213 17.47 -33.52 14.23
CA ARG A 213 16.20 -34.23 14.07
C ARG A 213 15.87 -35.19 15.22
N LYS A 214 16.89 -35.68 15.92
CA LYS A 214 16.75 -36.49 17.15
C LYS A 214 16.55 -35.64 18.41
N GLY A 215 16.59 -34.31 18.30
CA GLY A 215 16.44 -33.37 19.41
C GLY A 215 17.75 -33.01 20.12
N ASN A 216 18.88 -33.57 19.69
CA ASN A 216 20.20 -33.32 20.25
C ASN A 216 20.86 -32.12 19.56
N PHE A 217 20.52 -30.92 19.99
CA PHE A 217 21.04 -29.70 19.39
C PHE A 217 22.45 -29.36 19.88
N THR A 218 23.36 -29.14 18.94
CA THR A 218 24.66 -28.50 19.15
C THR A 218 24.80 -27.33 18.19
N VAL A 219 25.40 -26.23 18.66
CA VAL A 219 25.67 -25.07 17.81
C VAL A 219 26.76 -25.45 16.81
N SER A 220 26.46 -25.31 15.53
CA SER A 220 27.39 -25.59 14.44
C SER A 220 27.66 -24.32 13.61
N SER A 221 28.25 -24.45 12.42
CA SER A 221 28.42 -23.30 11.52
C SER A 221 27.06 -22.72 11.10
N THR A 222 26.91 -21.40 11.12
CA THR A 222 25.68 -20.70 10.68
C THR A 222 25.25 -21.11 9.26
N SER A 223 26.22 -21.40 8.38
CA SER A 223 25.94 -21.88 7.02
C SER A 223 25.14 -23.18 7.02
N TYR A 224 25.45 -24.13 7.92
CA TYR A 224 24.71 -25.40 8.01
C TYR A 224 23.27 -25.19 8.49
N ALA A 225 23.06 -24.26 9.42
CA ALA A 225 21.71 -23.87 9.83
C ALA A 225 20.90 -23.30 8.65
N TYR A 226 21.50 -22.45 7.79
CA TYR A 226 20.83 -21.98 6.58
C TYR A 226 20.49 -23.12 5.61
N VAL A 227 21.39 -24.08 5.40
CA VAL A 227 21.09 -25.25 4.54
C VAL A 227 19.89 -26.04 5.07
N TYR A 228 19.82 -26.25 6.38
CA TYR A 228 18.69 -26.93 6.99
C TYR A 228 17.39 -26.13 6.84
N ILE A 229 17.43 -24.81 7.02
CA ILE A 229 16.27 -23.95 6.76
C ILE A 229 15.86 -24.07 5.28
N TYR A 230 16.80 -24.02 4.34
CA TYR A 230 16.51 -24.17 2.91
C TYR A 230 15.89 -25.54 2.60
N GLU A 231 16.35 -26.63 3.22
CA GLU A 231 15.68 -27.92 3.11
C GLU A 231 14.20 -27.83 3.52
N LEU A 232 13.92 -27.23 4.68
CA LEU A 232 12.55 -27.09 5.18
C LEU A 232 11.69 -26.19 4.28
N LEU A 233 12.22 -25.07 3.78
CA LEU A 233 11.51 -24.20 2.84
C LEU A 233 11.12 -24.96 1.57
N ASN A 234 11.99 -25.85 1.09
CA ASN A 234 11.76 -26.72 -0.05
C ASN A 234 10.97 -28.02 0.28
N ASN A 235 10.45 -28.19 1.49
CA ASN A 235 9.76 -29.39 1.97
C ASN A 235 10.57 -30.69 1.83
N ILE A 236 11.88 -30.62 2.04
CA ILE A 236 12.79 -31.77 1.98
C ILE A 236 12.82 -32.47 3.34
N GLY A 237 12.50 -33.77 3.37
CA GLY A 237 12.44 -34.54 4.64
C GLY A 237 11.27 -34.14 5.54
N VAL A 238 10.18 -33.69 4.93
CA VAL A 238 8.96 -33.21 5.55
C VAL A 238 7.78 -34.01 4.99
N LYS A 239 6.78 -34.32 5.83
CA LYS A 239 5.60 -35.09 5.40
C LYS A 239 4.66 -34.29 4.50
N ASP A 240 4.37 -33.06 4.92
CA ASP A 240 3.49 -32.11 4.23
C ASP A 240 3.88 -30.66 4.61
N PRO A 241 3.37 -29.64 3.90
CA PRO A 241 3.70 -28.25 4.23
C PRO A 241 3.37 -27.84 5.68
N ASN A 242 2.41 -28.49 6.35
CA ASN A 242 2.10 -28.18 7.75
C ASN A 242 3.21 -28.67 8.70
N ASP A 243 3.75 -29.86 8.47
CA ASP A 243 4.91 -30.41 9.17
C ASP A 243 6.16 -29.54 8.95
N GLY A 244 6.36 -29.03 7.72
CA GLY A 244 7.49 -28.17 7.38
C GLY A 244 7.44 -26.83 8.12
N PHE A 245 6.26 -26.20 8.13
CA PHE A 245 6.01 -24.99 8.91
C PHE A 245 6.25 -25.21 10.42
N GLN A 246 5.77 -26.33 10.97
CA GLN A 246 5.96 -26.63 12.39
C GLN A 246 7.45 -26.79 12.75
N LYS A 247 8.23 -27.43 11.89
CA LYS A 247 9.69 -27.56 12.07
C LYS A 247 10.42 -26.23 11.96
N LEU A 248 9.98 -25.33 11.07
CA LEU A 248 10.51 -23.97 10.98
C LEU A 248 10.22 -23.17 12.26
N LEU A 249 9.00 -23.28 12.78
CA LEU A 249 8.59 -22.63 14.03
C LEU A 249 9.40 -23.16 15.22
N GLU A 250 9.57 -24.48 15.31
CA GLU A 250 10.41 -25.10 16.34
C GLU A 250 11.86 -24.61 16.24
N PHE A 251 12.40 -24.51 15.03
CA PHE A 251 13.75 -24.01 14.80
C PHE A 251 13.89 -22.55 15.25
N ASP A 252 12.92 -21.69 14.93
CA ASP A 252 12.91 -20.28 15.35
C ASP A 252 12.92 -20.15 16.88
N GLN A 253 12.05 -20.90 17.55
CA GLN A 253 11.87 -20.84 19.00
C GLN A 253 13.06 -21.38 19.78
N LYS A 254 13.65 -22.51 19.34
CA LYS A 254 14.67 -23.21 20.11
C LYS A 254 16.10 -22.86 19.70
N TYR A 255 16.35 -22.59 18.42
CA TYR A 255 17.71 -22.63 17.86
C TYR A 255 18.15 -21.32 17.19
N ALA A 256 17.24 -20.57 16.55
CA ALA A 256 17.61 -19.39 15.78
C ALA A 256 18.32 -18.31 16.62
N ALA A 257 17.99 -18.20 17.92
CA ALA A 257 18.67 -17.27 18.83
C ALA A 257 20.18 -17.54 18.96
N SER A 258 20.62 -18.79 18.84
CA SER A 258 22.04 -19.17 18.94
C SER A 258 22.87 -18.71 17.73
N TYR A 259 22.23 -18.37 16.60
CA TYR A 259 22.89 -17.98 15.35
C TYR A 259 22.81 -16.46 15.07
N GLY A 260 22.16 -15.70 15.94
CA GLY A 260 22.06 -14.24 15.89
C GLY A 260 20.76 -13.70 15.29
N GLN A 261 20.48 -12.41 15.54
CA GLN A 261 19.21 -11.78 15.18
C GLN A 261 18.91 -11.81 13.68
N ARG A 262 19.94 -11.65 12.84
CA ARG A 262 19.78 -11.65 11.38
C ARG A 262 19.14 -12.94 10.84
N MET A 263 19.41 -14.09 11.45
CA MET A 263 18.79 -15.35 11.04
C MET A 263 17.30 -15.37 11.38
N LYS A 264 16.93 -14.85 12.56
CA LYS A 264 15.52 -14.72 12.95
C LYS A 264 14.75 -13.83 11.98
N ASP A 265 15.32 -12.67 11.64
CA ASP A 265 14.67 -11.72 10.73
C ASP A 265 14.39 -12.36 9.36
N TYR A 266 15.37 -13.10 8.80
CA TYR A 266 15.14 -13.86 7.56
C TYR A 266 14.14 -15.00 7.74
N LEU A 267 14.22 -15.75 8.83
CA LEU A 267 13.33 -16.87 9.10
C LEU A 267 11.87 -16.41 9.23
N HIS A 268 11.62 -15.29 9.90
CA HIS A 268 10.29 -14.68 10.01
C HIS A 268 9.74 -14.26 8.65
N GLN A 269 10.57 -13.63 7.81
CA GLN A 269 10.20 -13.30 6.42
C GLN A 269 9.91 -14.55 5.59
N TRP A 270 10.76 -15.58 5.68
CA TRP A 270 10.54 -16.81 4.94
C TRP A 270 9.34 -17.62 5.43
N MET A 271 9.00 -17.56 6.73
CA MET A 271 7.78 -18.18 7.25
C MET A 271 6.51 -17.49 6.72
N GLN A 272 6.53 -16.16 6.56
CA GLN A 272 5.45 -15.43 5.88
C GLN A 272 5.32 -15.88 4.42
N ASP A 273 6.42 -15.93 3.68
CA ASP A 273 6.46 -16.43 2.31
C ASP A 273 5.99 -17.90 2.23
N TYR A 274 6.32 -18.72 3.23
CA TYR A 274 5.97 -20.14 3.31
C TYR A 274 4.46 -20.34 3.42
N VAL A 275 3.80 -19.60 4.31
CA VAL A 275 2.34 -19.67 4.46
C VAL A 275 1.63 -19.25 3.17
N LEU A 276 2.11 -18.17 2.55
CA LEU A 276 1.57 -17.67 1.29
C LEU A 276 1.78 -18.63 0.12
N TYR A 277 2.99 -19.16 -0.04
CA TYR A 277 3.37 -20.01 -1.17
C TYR A 277 2.69 -21.39 -1.12
N TYR A 278 2.63 -22.01 0.07
CA TYR A 278 2.00 -23.32 0.24
C TYR A 278 0.50 -23.25 0.57
N GLY A 279 -0.04 -22.04 0.74
CA GLY A 279 -1.47 -21.84 1.02
C GLY A 279 -1.92 -22.48 2.32
N LEU A 280 -1.17 -22.26 3.42
CA LEU A 280 -1.52 -22.82 4.72
C LEU A 280 -2.78 -22.17 5.30
N GLU A 281 -3.36 -22.80 6.33
CA GLU A 281 -4.54 -22.30 7.02
C GLU A 281 -4.34 -20.91 7.62
N ARG A 282 -5.44 -20.14 7.66
CA ARG A 282 -5.46 -18.75 8.12
C ARG A 282 -4.97 -18.57 9.56
N THR A 283 -5.16 -19.57 10.43
CA THR A 283 -4.65 -19.55 11.81
C THR A 283 -3.12 -19.41 11.85
N LYS A 284 -2.41 -20.12 10.98
CA LYS A 284 -0.94 -20.06 10.85
C LYS A 284 -0.49 -18.77 10.18
N ALA A 285 -1.23 -18.32 9.17
CA ALA A 285 -0.99 -17.00 8.57
C ALA A 285 -1.06 -15.90 9.63
N ASN A 286 -2.12 -15.90 10.44
CA ASN A 286 -2.32 -14.89 11.47
C ASN A 286 -1.21 -14.90 12.53
N GLN A 287 -0.60 -16.05 12.80
CA GLN A 287 0.53 -16.14 13.71
C GLN A 287 1.78 -15.43 13.18
N VAL A 288 2.12 -15.59 11.89
CA VAL A 288 3.32 -14.99 11.29
C VAL A 288 3.11 -13.56 10.80
N PHE A 289 1.86 -13.17 10.58
CA PHE A 289 1.46 -11.82 10.22
C PHE A 289 0.89 -11.02 11.40
N ALA A 290 1.06 -11.48 12.64
CA ALA A 290 0.42 -10.88 13.82
C ALA A 290 0.70 -9.37 13.95
N ASP A 291 1.94 -8.95 13.72
CA ASP A 291 2.32 -7.53 13.80
C ASP A 291 1.66 -6.71 12.68
N GLN A 292 1.61 -7.26 11.45
CA GLN A 292 0.97 -6.59 10.31
C GLN A 292 -0.54 -6.50 10.50
N LEU A 293 -1.18 -7.58 10.94
CA LEU A 293 -2.60 -7.64 11.26
C LEU A 293 -3.00 -6.65 12.36
N LYS A 294 -2.13 -6.46 13.37
CA LYS A 294 -2.38 -5.46 14.40
C LYS A 294 -2.46 -4.06 13.80
N VAL A 295 -1.48 -3.70 12.95
CA VAL A 295 -1.44 -2.39 12.28
C VAL A 295 -2.62 -2.22 11.32
N ASP A 296 -2.93 -3.25 10.54
CA ASP A 296 -4.07 -3.24 9.60
C ASP A 296 -5.40 -3.04 10.37
N HIS A 297 -5.56 -3.69 11.52
CA HIS A 297 -6.73 -3.50 12.40
C HIS A 297 -6.81 -2.09 12.99
N GLU A 298 -5.69 -1.53 13.46
CA GLU A 298 -5.65 -0.14 13.93
C GLU A 298 -6.08 0.83 12.82
N TYR A 299 -5.60 0.64 11.60
CA TYR A 299 -5.98 1.47 10.45
C TYR A 299 -7.43 1.28 10.02
N HIS A 300 -7.96 0.06 10.10
CA HIS A 300 -9.38 -0.18 9.88
C HIS A 300 -10.25 0.62 10.86
N ILE A 301 -9.91 0.61 12.15
CA ILE A 301 -10.63 1.39 13.18
C ILE A 301 -10.54 2.89 12.88
N LEU A 302 -9.37 3.38 12.47
CA LEU A 302 -9.19 4.79 12.14
C LEU A 302 -9.92 5.22 10.86
N ARG A 303 -10.26 4.29 9.96
CA ARG A 303 -11.05 4.57 8.74
C ARG A 303 -12.56 4.44 8.95
N HIS A 304 -12.97 3.60 9.91
CA HIS A 304 -14.36 3.35 10.27
C HIS A 304 -14.64 3.69 11.74
N PRO A 305 -14.31 4.91 12.22
CA PRO A 305 -14.46 5.27 13.63
C PRO A 305 -15.91 5.22 14.13
N GLU A 306 -16.92 5.21 13.25
CA GLU A 306 -18.34 5.05 13.57
C GLU A 306 -18.71 3.67 14.14
N ASP A 307 -17.98 2.63 13.76
CA ASP A 307 -18.26 1.24 14.16
C ASP A 307 -17.66 0.86 15.53
N TYR A 308 -16.86 1.75 16.12
CA TYR A 308 -16.07 1.47 17.33
C TYR A 308 -16.34 2.49 18.44
N SER A 309 -16.02 2.11 19.68
CA SER A 309 -16.15 3.02 20.82
C SER A 309 -15.13 4.16 20.73
N VAL A 310 -15.55 5.37 21.14
CA VAL A 310 -14.70 6.57 21.16
C VAL A 310 -13.38 6.36 21.91
N THR A 311 -13.39 5.54 22.97
CA THR A 311 -12.20 5.19 23.75
C THR A 311 -11.17 4.42 22.93
N LYS A 312 -11.59 3.44 22.13
CA LYS A 312 -10.69 2.61 21.32
C LYS A 312 -9.99 3.45 20.25
N VAL A 313 -10.74 4.32 19.57
CA VAL A 313 -10.19 5.23 18.55
C VAL A 313 -9.14 6.16 19.17
N MET A 314 -9.44 6.71 20.36
CA MET A 314 -8.52 7.59 21.08
C MET A 314 -7.26 6.86 21.57
N ASP A 315 -7.38 5.63 22.06
CA ASP A 315 -6.24 4.82 22.49
C ASP A 315 -5.25 4.60 21.35
N ILE A 316 -5.74 4.29 20.14
CA ILE A 316 -4.92 4.17 18.94
C ILE A 316 -4.21 5.50 18.64
N PHE A 317 -4.92 6.63 18.65
CA PHE A 317 -4.28 7.92 18.43
C PHE A 317 -3.24 8.28 19.49
N LEU A 318 -3.41 7.85 20.74
CA LEU A 318 -2.43 8.06 21.81
C LEU A 318 -1.15 7.25 21.60
N GLU A 319 -1.22 6.09 20.94
CA GLU A 319 -0.05 5.31 20.52
C GLU A 319 0.71 6.02 19.39
N HIS A 320 0.00 6.54 18.40
CA HIS A 320 0.60 7.18 17.21
C HIS A 320 0.99 8.67 17.43
N SER A 321 0.40 9.35 18.41
CA SER A 321 0.59 10.79 18.68
C SER A 321 0.82 11.08 20.18
N PRO A 322 2.08 11.21 20.63
CA PRO A 322 2.38 11.55 22.02
C PRO A 322 1.95 12.99 22.39
N TYR A 323 1.64 13.85 21.41
CA TYR A 323 1.20 15.22 21.66
C TYR A 323 -0.18 15.26 22.34
N LEU A 324 -1.07 14.31 22.08
CA LEU A 324 -2.41 14.26 22.67
C LEU A 324 -2.39 14.28 24.21
N LYS A 325 -1.42 13.60 24.82
CA LYS A 325 -1.22 13.59 26.29
C LYS A 325 -0.87 14.97 26.88
N LYS A 326 -0.42 15.91 26.05
CA LYS A 326 -0.04 17.27 26.46
C LYS A 326 -1.19 18.28 26.35
N CYS A 327 -2.27 17.94 25.64
CA CYS A 327 -3.41 18.82 25.42
C CYS A 327 -4.06 19.19 26.76
N LEU A 328 -4.50 20.44 26.91
CA LEU A 328 -5.05 20.94 28.17
C LEU A 328 -6.35 20.22 28.52
N LEU A 329 -7.24 20.10 27.52
CA LEU A 329 -8.52 19.40 27.61
C LEU A 329 -8.35 17.93 28.01
N TYR A 330 -7.31 17.25 27.53
CA TYR A 330 -7.03 15.88 27.95
C TYR A 330 -6.70 15.77 29.44
N LYS A 331 -6.04 16.78 30.03
CA LYS A 331 -5.69 16.80 31.46
C LYS A 331 -6.86 17.19 32.36
N THR A 332 -7.70 18.13 31.92
CA THR A 332 -8.82 18.62 32.71
C THR A 332 -10.06 17.74 32.58
N SER A 333 -10.33 17.22 31.38
CA SER A 333 -11.54 16.44 31.08
C SER A 333 -11.25 15.40 29.98
N PRO A 334 -10.60 14.27 30.33
CA PRO A 334 -10.21 13.25 29.36
C PRO A 334 -11.39 12.70 28.53
N ALA A 335 -12.56 12.51 29.17
CA ALA A 335 -13.76 12.01 28.50
C ALA A 335 -14.24 12.98 27.41
N LYS A 336 -14.41 14.27 27.76
CA LYS A 336 -14.82 15.30 26.80
C LYS A 336 -13.81 15.47 25.66
N TRP A 337 -12.51 15.41 25.95
CA TRP A 337 -11.49 15.50 24.89
C TRP A 337 -11.52 14.31 23.94
N THR A 338 -11.77 13.11 24.47
CA THR A 338 -11.92 11.88 23.68
C THR A 338 -13.09 12.02 22.70
N GLU A 339 -14.24 12.51 23.17
CA GLU A 339 -15.40 12.77 22.31
C GLU A 339 -15.08 13.79 21.22
N VAL A 340 -14.50 14.94 21.57
CA VAL A 340 -14.12 15.98 20.59
C VAL A 340 -13.18 15.43 19.52
N VAL A 341 -12.12 14.71 19.92
CA VAL A 341 -11.14 14.17 18.97
C VAL A 341 -11.79 13.19 18.00
N VAL A 342 -12.61 12.27 18.50
CA VAL A 342 -13.24 11.24 17.66
C VAL A 342 -14.30 11.84 16.74
N MET A 343 -15.12 12.76 17.24
CA MET A 343 -16.15 13.43 16.45
C MET A 343 -15.55 14.29 15.33
N VAL A 344 -14.51 15.07 15.62
CA VAL A 344 -13.83 15.87 14.59
C VAL A 344 -13.16 14.98 13.55
N TRP A 345 -12.57 13.86 13.98
CA TRP A 345 -11.98 12.89 13.07
C TRP A 345 -13.02 12.22 12.16
N GLN A 346 -14.13 11.75 12.74
CA GLN A 346 -15.29 11.21 12.02
C GLN A 346 -15.82 12.20 10.99
N PHE A 347 -16.08 13.44 11.40
CA PHE A 347 -16.54 14.50 10.51
C PHE A 347 -15.55 14.74 9.36
N ALA A 348 -14.26 14.86 9.67
CA ALA A 348 -13.24 15.13 8.67
C ALA A 348 -13.11 13.98 7.66
N LEU A 349 -13.25 12.72 8.10
CA LEU A 349 -13.27 11.56 7.21
C LEU A 349 -14.49 11.53 6.30
N GLN A 350 -15.68 11.79 6.84
CA GLN A 350 -16.92 11.81 6.06
C GLN A 350 -16.89 12.88 4.97
N LYS A 351 -16.33 14.07 5.26
CA LYS A 351 -16.21 15.17 4.29
C LYS A 351 -15.04 14.99 3.32
N ASN A 352 -13.93 14.41 3.77
CA ASN A 352 -12.77 14.16 2.92
C ASN A 352 -12.04 12.87 3.33
N PRO A 353 -12.34 11.72 2.70
CA PRO A 353 -11.68 10.45 2.99
C PRO A 353 -10.16 10.47 2.79
N GLN A 354 -9.62 11.40 1.98
CA GLN A 354 -8.18 11.54 1.75
C GLN A 354 -7.44 12.09 2.99
N ILE A 355 -8.14 12.53 4.04
CA ILE A 355 -7.46 12.93 5.27
C ILE A 355 -6.67 11.76 5.89
N PHE A 356 -7.17 10.53 5.75
CA PHE A 356 -6.46 9.32 6.18
C PHE A 356 -5.15 9.13 5.40
N THR A 357 -5.21 9.22 4.07
CA THR A 357 -4.04 9.05 3.19
C THR A 357 -3.00 10.17 3.36
N ASN A 358 -3.46 11.38 3.67
CA ASN A 358 -2.61 12.55 3.84
C ASN A 358 -1.88 12.63 5.19
N LEU A 359 -2.48 12.07 6.24
CA LEU A 359 -1.95 12.19 7.62
C LEU A 359 -1.41 10.86 8.18
N ILE A 360 -2.00 9.72 7.80
CA ILE A 360 -1.77 8.43 8.46
C ILE A 360 -0.96 7.49 7.58
N ALA A 361 -1.57 6.93 6.54
CA ALA A 361 -0.99 5.82 5.80
C ALA A 361 -1.41 5.84 4.33
N THR A 362 -0.56 5.33 3.45
CA THR A 362 -0.84 5.24 2.01
C THR A 362 -0.95 3.78 1.59
N GLN A 363 -1.97 3.48 0.79
CA GLN A 363 -2.12 2.17 0.18
C GLN A 363 -1.07 2.01 -0.94
N THR A 364 -0.26 0.96 -0.84
CA THR A 364 0.84 0.71 -1.78
C THR A 364 0.81 -0.73 -2.27
N LEU A 365 0.92 -0.90 -3.59
CA LEU A 365 1.17 -2.20 -4.19
C LEU A 365 2.67 -2.49 -4.18
N SER A 366 3.10 -3.44 -3.34
CA SER A 366 4.50 -3.86 -3.28
C SER A 366 4.69 -5.22 -3.97
N ALA A 367 5.74 -5.35 -4.78
CA ALA A 367 6.10 -6.61 -5.43
C ALA A 367 7.32 -7.23 -4.76
N LYS A 368 7.20 -8.49 -4.32
CA LYS A 368 8.28 -9.25 -3.68
C LYS A 368 8.44 -10.61 -4.35
N TYR A 369 9.66 -11.14 -4.31
CA TYR A 369 9.94 -12.51 -4.72
C TYR A 369 9.75 -13.46 -3.55
N PHE A 370 9.15 -14.62 -3.80
CA PHE A 370 9.07 -15.67 -2.79
C PHE A 370 10.46 -16.13 -2.36
N PHE A 371 10.65 -16.28 -1.06
CA PHE A 371 11.88 -16.78 -0.43
C PHE A 371 13.12 -16.01 -0.89
N ALA A 372 12.99 -14.68 -1.00
CA ALA A 372 14.10 -13.83 -1.41
C ALA A 372 15.32 -14.06 -0.51
N GLY A 373 16.47 -14.34 -1.13
CA GLY A 373 17.70 -14.65 -0.39
C GLY A 373 17.75 -16.07 0.20
N ALA A 374 16.92 -17.00 -0.23
CA ALA A 374 17.07 -18.43 0.07
C ALA A 374 17.44 -19.24 -1.17
N VAL A 375 18.08 -20.39 -0.96
CA VAL A 375 18.27 -21.38 -2.03
C VAL A 375 16.98 -22.20 -2.14
N PHE A 376 16.09 -21.81 -3.06
CA PHE A 376 14.74 -22.34 -3.15
C PHE A 376 14.31 -22.65 -4.59
N ALA A 377 13.81 -23.87 -4.80
CA ALA A 377 13.22 -24.34 -6.05
C ALA A 377 11.77 -23.92 -6.18
N PHE A 378 11.51 -22.97 -7.08
CA PHE A 378 10.17 -22.47 -7.33
C PHE A 378 9.38 -23.43 -8.22
N HIS A 379 8.28 -23.94 -7.69
CA HIS A 379 7.34 -24.84 -8.36
C HIS A 379 5.97 -24.16 -8.46
N ARG A 380 5.44 -23.97 -9.67
CA ARG A 380 4.15 -23.29 -9.86
C ARG A 380 3.02 -24.07 -9.17
N GLN A 381 2.46 -23.50 -8.11
CA GLN A 381 1.36 -24.13 -7.38
C GLN A 381 0.02 -23.87 -8.08
N PRO A 382 -0.84 -24.89 -8.28
CA PRO A 382 -2.09 -24.76 -9.06
C PRO A 382 -3.22 -24.01 -8.34
N ARG A 383 -3.06 -23.58 -7.07
CA ARG A 383 -4.19 -23.20 -6.20
C ARG A 383 -4.31 -21.71 -5.84
N LEU A 384 -3.32 -20.87 -6.11
CA LEU A 384 -3.27 -19.54 -5.51
C LEU A 384 -3.22 -18.46 -6.60
N THR A 385 -4.38 -17.90 -6.91
CA THR A 385 -4.48 -16.65 -7.67
C THR A 385 -4.48 -15.46 -6.71
N GLU A 386 -5.18 -15.59 -5.58
CA GLU A 386 -5.27 -14.60 -4.51
C GLU A 386 -5.30 -15.26 -3.12
N TYR A 387 -4.74 -14.59 -2.10
CA TYR A 387 -4.79 -15.01 -0.70
C TYR A 387 -5.15 -13.80 0.18
N PRO A 388 -6.41 -13.69 0.65
CA PRO A 388 -6.81 -12.65 1.58
C PRO A 388 -6.36 -13.02 2.99
N ILE A 389 -5.53 -12.16 3.60
CA ILE A 389 -5.15 -12.32 5.01
C ILE A 389 -6.22 -11.69 5.91
N ASP A 390 -6.61 -10.45 5.60
CA ASP A 390 -7.70 -9.71 6.24
C ASP A 390 -8.43 -8.80 5.23
N SER A 391 -9.26 -7.88 5.72
CA SER A 391 -10.03 -6.94 4.88
C SER A 391 -9.18 -5.85 4.22
N GLU A 392 -7.98 -5.58 4.73
CA GLU A 392 -7.12 -4.47 4.29
C GLU A 392 -5.89 -4.94 3.49
N ARG A 393 -5.49 -6.21 3.67
CA ARG A 393 -4.30 -6.83 3.10
C ARG A 393 -4.64 -8.01 2.20
N THR A 394 -4.38 -7.80 0.91
CA THR A 394 -4.59 -8.80 -0.14
C THR A 394 -3.29 -9.13 -0.85
N TYR A 395 -3.09 -10.43 -1.12
CA TYR A 395 -1.95 -10.94 -1.88
C TYR A 395 -2.41 -11.52 -3.21
N GLN A 396 -1.78 -11.08 -4.28
CA GLN A 396 -1.96 -11.60 -5.63
C GLN A 396 -0.68 -12.25 -6.14
N PHE A 397 -0.80 -13.37 -6.83
CA PHE A 397 0.36 -14.16 -7.24
C PHE A 397 0.56 -14.13 -8.74
N LYS A 398 1.78 -13.81 -9.19
CA LYS A 398 2.15 -13.88 -10.60
C LYS A 398 3.57 -14.36 -10.75
N ASP A 399 3.71 -15.47 -11.46
CA ASP A 399 4.99 -16.16 -11.68
C ASP A 399 5.70 -16.43 -10.35
N ARG A 400 6.88 -15.86 -10.14
CA ARG A 400 7.72 -16.02 -8.94
C ARG A 400 7.53 -14.91 -7.90
N LYS A 401 6.61 -13.98 -8.16
CA LYS A 401 6.37 -12.81 -7.33
C LYS A 401 4.99 -12.88 -6.70
N TYR A 402 4.90 -12.29 -5.52
CA TYR A 402 3.63 -11.90 -4.95
C TYR A 402 3.55 -10.38 -4.89
N TYR A 403 2.33 -9.88 -5.08
CA TYR A 403 1.97 -8.49 -5.03
C TYR A 403 1.10 -8.31 -3.78
N CYS A 404 1.56 -7.50 -2.84
CA CYS A 404 0.85 -7.19 -1.62
C CYS A 404 0.26 -5.80 -1.76
N ASN A 405 -1.06 -5.69 -1.70
CA ASN A 405 -1.76 -4.43 -1.55
C ASN A 405 -2.11 -4.25 -0.07
N ALA A 406 -1.52 -3.23 0.57
CA ALA A 406 -1.73 -2.94 1.98
C ALA A 406 -1.44 -1.47 2.30
N TRP A 407 -1.85 -1.05 3.49
CA TRP A 407 -1.56 0.27 4.03
C TRP A 407 -0.16 0.30 4.67
N TYR A 408 0.61 1.34 4.34
CA TYR A 408 1.91 1.59 4.95
C TYR A 408 1.94 2.98 5.60
N PRO A 409 2.50 3.11 6.82
CA PRO A 409 2.60 4.40 7.47
C PRO A 409 3.41 5.40 6.65
N LEU A 410 2.98 6.66 6.65
CA LEU A 410 3.77 7.74 6.08
C LEU A 410 5.09 7.92 6.87
N LYS A 411 6.19 8.24 6.17
CA LYS A 411 7.50 8.48 6.81
C LYS A 411 7.44 9.54 7.93
N ASP A 412 6.59 10.55 7.75
CA ASP A 412 6.36 11.65 8.71
C ASP A 412 5.02 11.52 9.45
N GLN A 413 4.41 10.33 9.51
CA GLN A 413 3.08 10.09 10.11
C GLN A 413 2.94 10.74 11.49
N GLN A 414 3.85 10.43 12.41
CA GLN A 414 3.83 10.98 13.76
C GLN A 414 3.90 12.52 13.77
N LYS A 415 4.72 13.12 12.90
CA LYS A 415 4.87 14.59 12.80
C LYS A 415 3.59 15.23 12.24
N ARG A 416 2.95 14.59 11.26
CA ARG A 416 1.68 15.03 10.66
C ARG A 416 0.55 14.95 11.67
N LEU A 417 0.40 13.83 12.36
CA LEU A 417 -0.61 13.67 13.43
C LEU A 417 -0.39 14.66 14.58
N ASN A 418 0.86 14.83 15.05
CA ASN A 418 1.15 15.82 16.09
C ASN A 418 0.82 17.25 15.66
N THR A 419 0.96 17.58 14.37
CA THR A 419 0.57 18.89 13.83
C THR A 419 -0.95 19.03 13.75
N PHE A 420 -1.64 17.99 13.28
CA PHE A 420 -3.11 17.93 13.25
C PHE A 420 -3.72 18.13 14.64
N PHE A 421 -3.28 17.34 15.63
CA PHE A 421 -3.80 17.44 17.00
C PHE A 421 -3.39 18.74 17.71
N HIS A 422 -2.26 19.34 17.33
CA HIS A 422 -1.90 20.68 17.79
C HIS A 422 -2.88 21.74 17.30
N GLU A 423 -3.24 21.71 16.02
CA GLU A 423 -4.21 22.65 15.47
C GLU A 423 -5.63 22.41 16.03
N LEU A 424 -6.00 21.14 16.26
CA LEU A 424 -7.23 20.80 16.98
C LEU A 424 -7.24 21.40 18.40
N ASP A 425 -6.17 21.22 19.20
CA ASP A 425 -6.07 21.81 20.56
C ASP A 425 -6.08 23.35 20.49
N ARG A 426 -5.40 23.95 19.50
CA ARG A 426 -5.42 25.41 19.31
C ARG A 426 -6.82 25.94 19.04
N LEU A 427 -7.54 25.33 18.10
CA LEU A 427 -8.89 25.76 17.72
C LEU A 427 -9.90 25.48 18.85
N ALA A 428 -9.82 24.30 19.48
CA ALA A 428 -10.66 23.97 20.63
C ALA A 428 -10.46 24.96 21.80
N ARG A 429 -9.23 25.40 22.10
CA ARG A 429 -8.98 26.41 23.12
C ARG A 429 -9.59 27.77 22.79
N GLN A 430 -9.56 28.17 21.51
CA GLN A 430 -10.16 29.42 21.05
C GLN A 430 -11.69 29.37 21.18
N GLN A 431 -12.29 28.26 20.76
CA GLN A 431 -13.74 28.11 20.69
C GLN A 431 -14.41 27.80 22.04
N PHE A 432 -13.72 27.08 22.93
CA PHE A 432 -14.20 26.81 24.29
C PHE A 432 -13.71 27.83 25.33
N HIS A 433 -12.97 28.86 24.91
CA HIS A 433 -12.36 29.88 25.78
C HIS A 433 -11.48 29.28 26.90
N LEU A 434 -10.60 28.33 26.55
CA LEU A 434 -9.77 27.59 27.51
C LEU A 434 -8.29 28.02 27.47
N GLY A 435 -7.80 28.53 28.60
CA GLY A 435 -6.38 28.83 28.81
C GLY A 435 -5.80 29.85 27.80
N HIS A 436 -4.48 29.81 27.61
CA HIS A 436 -3.80 30.70 26.66
C HIS A 436 -3.81 30.15 25.22
N PRO A 437 -3.98 31.03 24.21
CA PRO A 437 -3.98 30.64 22.80
C PRO A 437 -2.60 30.12 22.36
N LEU A 438 -2.60 29.04 21.57
CA LEU A 438 -1.40 28.47 20.98
C LEU A 438 -1.05 29.17 19.65
N LYS A 439 0.24 29.21 19.29
CA LYS A 439 0.70 29.72 18.00
C LYS A 439 0.37 28.74 16.88
N PRO A 440 -0.12 29.19 15.71
CA PRO A 440 -0.47 28.30 14.61
C PRO A 440 0.75 27.56 14.07
N ARG A 441 0.56 26.31 13.65
CA ARG A 441 1.52 25.51 12.89
C ARG A 441 1.08 25.39 11.42
N GLN A 442 2.04 25.10 10.56
CA GLN A 442 1.78 24.89 9.15
C GLN A 442 1.04 23.56 8.95
N LEU A 443 -0.25 23.66 8.64
CA LEU A 443 -1.12 22.56 8.22
C LEU A 443 -1.85 23.03 6.96
N ASP A 444 -2.27 22.07 6.11
CA ASP A 444 -3.04 22.37 4.91
C ASP A 444 -4.32 23.15 5.26
N SER A 445 -4.62 24.19 4.49
CA SER A 445 -5.79 25.05 4.71
C SER A 445 -7.11 24.29 4.63
N GLN A 446 -7.21 23.29 3.76
CA GLN A 446 -8.41 22.44 3.66
C GLN A 446 -8.57 21.58 4.90
N ILE A 447 -7.48 21.01 5.42
CA ILE A 447 -7.52 20.22 6.66
C ILE A 447 -7.87 21.11 7.86
N LEU A 448 -7.33 22.34 7.92
CA LEU A 448 -7.69 23.32 8.95
C LEU A 448 -9.18 23.68 8.93
N GLN A 449 -9.76 23.87 7.75
CA GLN A 449 -11.20 24.11 7.59
C GLN A 449 -12.02 22.92 8.09
N LEU A 450 -11.64 21.69 7.73
CA LEU A 450 -12.30 20.47 8.21
C LEU A 450 -12.29 20.37 9.74
N VAL A 451 -11.15 20.71 10.38
CA VAL A 451 -11.03 20.72 11.84
C VAL A 451 -11.95 21.78 12.46
N SER A 452 -11.99 22.99 11.89
CA SER A 452 -12.87 24.07 12.37
C SER A 452 -14.34 23.68 12.28
N SER A 453 -14.79 23.22 11.10
CA SER A 453 -16.17 22.80 10.88
C SER A 453 -16.56 21.59 11.73
N GLY A 454 -15.64 20.65 11.96
CA GLY A 454 -15.89 19.52 12.87
C GLY A 454 -16.08 19.95 14.32
N LEU A 455 -15.36 20.98 14.79
CA LEU A 455 -15.56 21.52 16.15
C LEU A 455 -16.87 22.30 16.28
N GLU A 456 -17.27 23.05 15.25
CA GLU A 456 -18.58 23.69 15.17
C GLU A 456 -19.72 22.66 15.21
N GLU A 457 -19.57 21.56 14.47
CA GLU A 457 -20.55 20.46 14.48
C GLU A 457 -20.65 19.80 15.85
N TYR A 458 -19.52 19.54 16.50
CA TYR A 458 -19.51 19.06 17.88
C TYR A 458 -20.24 20.02 18.83
N GLN A 459 -20.06 21.33 18.69
CA GLN A 459 -20.78 22.31 19.51
C GLN A 459 -22.29 22.30 19.26
N LYS A 460 -22.72 22.20 18.00
CA LYS A 460 -24.14 22.06 17.66
C LYS A 460 -24.74 20.84 18.34
N GLN A 461 -24.07 19.70 18.28
CA GLN A 461 -24.52 18.48 18.96
C GLN A 461 -24.52 18.61 20.48
N GLU A 462 -23.54 19.30 21.06
CA GLU A 462 -23.52 19.55 22.52
C GLU A 462 -24.69 20.45 22.94
N VAL A 463 -25.06 21.45 22.12
CA VAL A 463 -26.24 22.31 22.37
C VAL A 463 -27.53 21.51 22.24
N LEU A 464 -27.70 20.72 21.18
CA LEU A 464 -28.88 19.86 20.97
C LEU A 464 -29.03 18.82 22.10
N ALA A 465 -27.93 18.19 22.53
CA ALA A 465 -27.94 17.23 23.63
C ALA A 465 -28.25 17.86 24.99
N ARG A 466 -28.00 19.16 25.15
CA ARG A 466 -28.34 19.94 26.35
C ARG A 466 -29.77 20.46 26.33
N GLN A 467 -30.45 20.47 25.18
CA GLN A 467 -31.87 20.82 25.14
C GLN A 467 -32.64 19.74 25.91
N PRO A 468 -33.50 20.13 26.88
CA PRO A 468 -34.26 19.17 27.65
C PRO A 468 -35.17 18.37 26.71
N LYS A 469 -35.18 17.04 26.86
CA LYS A 469 -36.19 16.20 26.20
C LYS A 469 -37.55 16.56 26.80
N ILE A 470 -38.34 17.35 26.08
CA ILE A 470 -39.71 17.68 26.48
C ILE A 470 -40.58 16.47 26.15
N GLU A 471 -40.87 15.63 27.15
CA GLU A 471 -41.88 14.58 27.03
C GLU A 471 -43.27 15.26 27.08
N LEU A 472 -43.83 15.55 25.90
CA LEU A 472 -45.20 16.02 25.77
C LEU A 472 -46.14 14.83 26.02
N ASN A 473 -46.78 14.82 27.19
CA ASN A 473 -47.81 13.83 27.49
C ASN A 473 -49.13 14.20 26.78
N LEU A 474 -49.35 13.61 25.60
CA LEU A 474 -50.53 13.84 24.77
C LEU A 474 -51.83 13.24 25.36
N SER A 475 -51.76 12.43 26.43
CA SER A 475 -52.96 11.82 27.05
C SER A 475 -53.91 12.83 27.69
N SER A 476 -53.41 14.02 28.03
CA SER A 476 -54.23 15.09 28.63
C SER A 476 -54.85 16.03 27.60
N LEU A 477 -54.55 15.89 26.31
CA LEU A 477 -55.05 16.81 25.28
C LEU A 477 -56.57 16.75 25.12
N ASP A 478 -57.16 15.56 25.22
CA ASP A 478 -58.63 15.41 25.13
C ASP A 478 -59.33 16.04 26.34
N GLN A 479 -58.72 15.91 27.53
CA GLN A 479 -59.20 16.56 28.74
C GLN A 479 -59.11 18.09 28.61
N ILE A 480 -57.98 18.62 28.11
CA ILE A 480 -57.78 20.05 27.88
C ILE A 480 -58.78 20.58 26.85
N ARG A 481 -59.04 19.85 25.75
CA ARG A 481 -60.05 20.22 24.74
C ARG A 481 -61.46 20.23 25.33
N SER A 482 -61.81 19.22 26.12
CA SER A 482 -63.10 19.14 26.80
C SER A 482 -63.30 20.27 27.81
N ASP A 483 -62.30 20.54 28.64
CA ASP A 483 -62.35 21.59 29.67
C ASP A 483 -62.39 22.98 29.04
N ALA A 484 -61.65 23.20 27.95
CA ALA A 484 -61.69 24.44 27.18
C ALA A 484 -63.06 24.64 26.49
N SER A 485 -63.64 23.59 25.91
CA SER A 485 -65.00 23.63 25.34
C SER A 485 -66.03 23.99 26.40
N ALA A 486 -66.00 23.31 27.56
CA ALA A 486 -66.93 23.58 28.64
C ALA A 486 -66.79 25.01 29.21
N THR A 487 -65.56 25.53 29.28
CA THR A 487 -65.30 26.91 29.73
C THR A 487 -65.79 27.92 28.71
N ARG A 488 -65.56 27.69 27.41
CA ARG A 488 -66.06 28.50 26.30
C ARG A 488 -67.60 28.58 26.36
N ASP A 489 -68.26 27.43 26.47
CA ASP A 489 -69.73 27.34 26.46
C ASP A 489 -70.36 27.93 27.74
N SER A 490 -69.60 28.08 28.83
CA SER A 490 -70.03 28.75 30.06
C SER A 490 -69.91 30.28 29.99
N LEU A 491 -68.99 30.79 29.17
CA LEU A 491 -68.72 32.23 29.02
C LEU A 491 -69.53 32.90 27.89
N LEU A 492 -70.07 32.13 26.96
CA LEU A 492 -70.93 32.61 25.88
C LEU A 492 -72.34 32.93 26.37
N THR A 493 -72.86 34.08 25.97
CA THR A 493 -74.28 34.45 26.13
C THR A 493 -75.17 33.65 25.17
N ASP A 494 -76.47 33.50 25.48
CA ASP A 494 -77.39 32.67 24.67
C ASP A 494 -77.52 33.13 23.21
N GLU A 495 -77.24 34.40 22.93
CA GLU A 495 -77.20 35.01 21.58
C GLU A 495 -75.91 34.64 20.82
N GLU A 496 -74.78 34.49 21.52
CA GLU A 496 -73.49 34.10 20.92
C GLU A 496 -73.39 32.58 20.71
N LYS A 497 -74.06 31.76 21.54
CA LYS A 497 -74.16 30.30 21.33
C LYS A 497 -74.90 29.95 20.03
N GLN A 498 -75.95 30.71 19.70
CA GLN A 498 -76.70 30.51 18.45
C GLN A 498 -75.91 30.95 17.22
N ALA A 499 -75.06 31.98 17.34
CA ALA A 499 -74.17 32.39 16.26
C ALA A 499 -73.06 31.36 15.99
N ASP A 500 -72.53 30.72 17.04
CA ASP A 500 -71.55 29.63 16.91
C ASP A 500 -72.17 28.38 16.26
N ASP A 501 -73.41 28.00 16.60
CA ASP A 501 -74.12 26.86 15.98
C ASP A 501 -74.43 27.07 14.49
N GLU A 502 -74.59 28.32 14.02
CA GLU A 502 -74.76 28.65 12.60
C GLU A 502 -73.43 28.67 11.81
N LEU A 503 -72.28 28.71 12.50
CA LEU A 503 -70.93 28.72 11.91
C LEU A 503 -70.24 27.34 11.91
N ILE A 504 -70.87 26.29 12.45
CA ILE A 504 -70.35 24.91 12.38
C ILE A 504 -70.56 24.37 10.95
N PRO A 505 -69.49 24.07 10.18
CA PRO A 505 -69.65 23.34 8.93
C PRO A 505 -70.10 21.91 9.22
N ASP A 506 -71.07 21.43 8.46
CA ASP A 506 -71.68 20.11 8.56
C ASP A 506 -70.62 18.97 8.62
N PRO A 507 -70.64 18.09 9.64
CA PRO A 507 -69.67 16.99 9.81
C PRO A 507 -69.73 15.91 8.71
N SER A 508 -70.64 16.04 7.75
CA SER A 508 -70.69 15.24 6.53
C SER A 508 -69.56 15.57 5.53
N SER A 509 -68.70 16.55 5.81
CA SER A 509 -67.68 17.06 4.89
C SER A 509 -66.23 16.62 5.20
N VAL A 510 -65.97 15.84 6.26
CA VAL A 510 -64.59 15.62 6.78
C VAL A 510 -64.18 14.13 6.87
N ASN A 511 -64.91 13.19 6.28
CA ASN A 511 -64.49 11.77 6.26
C ASN A 511 -64.45 11.19 4.84
N GLN A 512 -63.45 11.58 4.04
CA GLN A 512 -62.90 10.73 2.95
C GLN A 512 -61.45 11.15 2.59
N VAL A 513 -60.47 10.84 3.43
CA VAL A 513 -59.11 10.37 3.04
C VAL A 513 -58.58 9.71 4.33
N GLU A 514 -58.42 8.40 4.47
CA GLU A 514 -57.48 7.53 3.79
C GLU A 514 -58.02 6.09 3.81
N ASP A 515 -57.97 5.39 2.67
CA ASP A 515 -57.23 4.13 2.51
C ASP A 515 -57.51 3.60 1.09
N SER A 516 -56.62 3.93 0.14
CA SER A 516 -56.59 3.23 -1.14
C SER A 516 -55.18 3.26 -1.72
N SER A 517 -54.42 2.21 -1.40
CA SER A 517 -53.32 1.75 -2.23
C SER A 517 -53.79 0.53 -3.04
N ALA A 518 -54.19 0.77 -4.29
CA ALA A 518 -54.18 -0.22 -5.37
C ALA A 518 -54.29 0.48 -6.73
N VAL A 519 -53.11 0.79 -7.28
CA VAL A 519 -52.75 1.06 -8.69
C VAL A 519 -53.79 0.70 -9.77
N SER A 520 -54.14 1.71 -10.57
CA SER A 520 -54.07 1.61 -12.04
C SER A 520 -53.93 3.01 -12.68
N ASP A 521 -52.80 3.19 -13.36
CA ASP A 521 -52.37 4.23 -14.30
C ASP A 521 -53.45 5.12 -14.96
N ASP A 522 -53.40 6.43 -14.69
CA ASP A 522 -53.24 7.52 -15.68
C ASP A 522 -53.60 8.89 -15.04
N ALA A 523 -52.68 9.86 -15.17
CA ALA A 523 -52.65 11.26 -14.71
C ALA A 523 -51.80 11.55 -13.46
N VAL A 524 -50.74 12.31 -13.72
CA VAL A 524 -49.57 12.67 -12.92
C VAL A 524 -49.75 14.11 -12.42
N ASN A 525 -49.17 14.43 -11.25
CA ASN A 525 -48.88 15.77 -10.70
C ASN A 525 -50.02 16.78 -10.51
N ASP A 526 -50.40 17.08 -9.26
CA ASP A 526 -50.90 18.42 -8.90
C ASP A 526 -50.51 18.68 -7.43
N ILE A 527 -49.38 19.36 -7.22
CA ILE A 527 -48.74 19.58 -5.90
C ILE A 527 -49.53 20.60 -5.05
N LEU A 528 -50.28 21.48 -5.70
CA LEU A 528 -51.05 22.57 -5.08
C LEU A 528 -52.55 22.36 -5.26
N ASN A 529 -53.34 22.79 -4.27
CA ASN A 529 -54.80 22.79 -4.42
C ASN A 529 -55.30 23.96 -5.29
N ILE A 530 -56.57 23.92 -5.71
CA ILE A 530 -57.18 24.91 -6.62
C ILE A 530 -57.06 26.36 -6.11
N ASN A 531 -57.15 26.58 -4.79
CA ASN A 531 -57.08 27.93 -4.20
C ASN A 531 -55.64 28.43 -4.07
N GLU A 532 -54.71 27.53 -3.75
CA GLU A 532 -53.27 27.78 -3.71
C GLU A 532 -52.74 28.11 -5.10
N ARG A 533 -53.09 27.29 -6.10
CA ARG A 533 -52.74 27.51 -7.51
C ARG A 533 -53.29 28.83 -8.03
N TYR A 534 -54.54 29.19 -7.66
CA TYR A 534 -55.10 30.50 -7.98
C TYR A 534 -54.29 31.65 -7.37
N LEU A 535 -53.88 31.53 -6.10
CA LEU A 535 -53.09 32.56 -5.43
C LEU A 535 -51.72 32.73 -6.09
N VAL A 536 -51.01 31.63 -6.38
CA VAL A 536 -49.70 31.67 -7.06
C VAL A 536 -49.84 32.31 -8.46
N HIS A 537 -50.85 31.91 -9.25
CA HIS A 537 -51.10 32.52 -10.56
C HIS A 537 -51.46 34.00 -10.47
N ALA A 538 -52.29 34.39 -9.48
CA ALA A 538 -52.64 35.78 -9.28
C ALA A 538 -51.42 36.65 -8.90
N LEU A 539 -50.50 36.11 -8.11
CA LEU A 539 -49.25 36.78 -7.74
C LEU A 539 -48.24 36.85 -8.89
N LEU A 540 -48.10 35.78 -9.68
CA LEU A 540 -47.23 35.74 -10.87
C LEU A 540 -47.69 36.69 -11.99
N ASP A 541 -49.01 36.88 -12.14
CA ASP A 541 -49.64 37.76 -13.14
C ASP A 541 -49.95 39.17 -12.61
N GLN A 542 -49.67 39.46 -11.34
CA GLN A 542 -50.00 40.73 -10.65
C GLN A 542 -51.50 41.10 -10.73
N LYS A 543 -52.38 40.11 -10.62
CA LYS A 543 -53.84 40.28 -10.60
C LYS A 543 -54.34 40.50 -9.18
N PRO A 544 -55.44 41.26 -8.99
CA PRO A 544 -56.03 41.45 -7.66
C PRO A 544 -56.59 40.12 -7.12
N TYR A 545 -55.96 39.58 -6.08
CA TYR A 545 -56.35 38.32 -5.42
C TYR A 545 -57.29 38.51 -4.22
N GLN A 546 -57.35 39.73 -3.66
CA GLN A 546 -58.10 40.04 -2.43
C GLN A 546 -59.60 39.77 -2.53
N ASP A 547 -60.22 40.03 -3.69
CA ASP A 547 -61.67 39.81 -3.88
C ASP A 547 -62.04 38.33 -3.94
N TYR A 548 -61.15 37.48 -4.47
CA TYR A 548 -61.33 36.04 -4.50
C TYR A 548 -61.25 35.46 -3.08
N LEU A 549 -60.24 35.87 -2.31
CA LEU A 549 -60.05 35.39 -0.94
C LEU A 549 -61.18 35.83 -0.01
N LYS A 550 -61.69 37.07 -0.17
CA LYS A 550 -62.87 37.56 0.58
C LYS A 550 -64.12 36.76 0.25
N LYS A 551 -64.34 36.39 -1.02
CA LYS A 551 -65.50 35.60 -1.45
C LYS A 551 -65.44 34.15 -0.95
N HIS A 552 -64.23 33.59 -0.80
CA HIS A 552 -64.00 32.22 -0.37
C HIS A 552 -63.67 32.09 1.14
N HIS A 553 -63.71 33.19 1.90
CA HIS A 553 -63.40 33.25 3.34
C HIS A 553 -62.01 32.68 3.71
N LEU A 554 -61.02 32.89 2.85
CA LEU A 554 -59.66 32.36 3.04
C LEU A 554 -58.71 33.44 3.61
N MET A 555 -57.88 33.06 4.57
CA MET A 555 -56.81 33.91 5.10
C MET A 555 -55.55 33.79 4.24
N VAL A 556 -55.04 34.93 3.79
CA VAL A 556 -53.85 35.03 2.92
C VAL A 556 -52.63 34.37 3.56
N SER A 557 -52.37 34.65 4.84
CA SER A 557 -51.21 34.11 5.57
C SER A 557 -51.18 32.59 5.62
N ILE A 558 -52.33 31.96 5.88
CA ILE A 558 -52.43 30.49 5.97
C ILE A 558 -52.19 29.84 4.61
N LEU A 559 -52.68 30.46 3.53
CA LEU A 559 -52.43 29.97 2.17
C LEU A 559 -50.95 30.11 1.79
N VAL A 560 -50.32 31.25 2.12
CA VAL A 560 -48.89 31.47 1.85
C VAL A 560 -48.02 30.48 2.60
N ASP A 561 -48.29 30.24 3.89
CA ASP A 561 -47.56 29.25 4.69
C ASP A 561 -47.73 27.84 4.10
N SER A 562 -48.95 27.47 3.69
CA SER A 562 -49.20 26.15 3.10
C SER A 562 -48.56 25.98 1.72
N ILE A 563 -48.50 27.04 0.90
CA ILE A 563 -47.82 27.02 -0.41
C ILE A 563 -46.32 26.86 -0.21
N ASN A 564 -45.73 27.65 0.70
CA ASN A 564 -44.30 27.59 0.99
C ASN A 564 -43.92 26.20 1.52
N GLU A 565 -44.71 25.61 2.42
CA GLU A 565 -44.45 24.26 2.95
C GLU A 565 -44.50 23.19 1.85
N LYS A 566 -45.50 23.24 0.96
CA LYS A 566 -45.66 22.25 -0.13
C LYS A 566 -44.60 22.36 -1.21
N LEU A 567 -44.13 23.57 -1.49
CA LEU A 567 -43.12 23.82 -2.51
C LEU A 567 -41.69 23.76 -1.96
N PHE A 568 -41.52 23.67 -0.64
CA PHE A 568 -40.21 23.57 0.00
C PHE A 568 -39.46 22.31 -0.42
N ASP A 569 -40.15 21.18 -0.59
CA ASP A 569 -39.52 19.91 -0.98
C ASP A 569 -39.01 19.92 -2.44
N GLU A 570 -39.63 20.72 -3.33
CA GLU A 570 -39.24 20.84 -4.74
C GLU A 570 -38.24 21.98 -4.99
N ILE A 571 -38.46 23.16 -4.39
CA ILE A 571 -37.68 24.38 -4.66
C ILE A 571 -36.58 24.58 -3.59
N GLY A 572 -36.74 24.02 -2.40
CA GLY A 572 -35.75 24.07 -1.32
C GLY A 572 -35.70 25.39 -0.54
N ASP A 573 -36.63 26.32 -0.81
CA ASP A 573 -36.74 27.61 -0.14
C ASP A 573 -38.20 28.12 -0.14
N SER A 574 -38.49 29.15 0.67
CA SER A 574 -39.78 29.84 0.65
C SER A 574 -39.91 30.64 -0.64
N VAL A 575 -41.05 30.51 -1.33
CA VAL A 575 -41.26 31.11 -2.65
C VAL A 575 -42.11 32.38 -2.62
N ILE A 576 -42.91 32.57 -1.58
CA ILE A 576 -43.73 33.77 -1.35
C ILE A 576 -43.35 34.38 -0.01
N GLU A 577 -43.08 35.69 0.00
CA GLU A 577 -42.81 36.49 1.20
C GLU A 577 -43.81 37.65 1.33
N PHE A 578 -43.92 38.23 2.52
CA PHE A 578 -44.72 39.44 2.75
C PHE A 578 -43.82 40.67 2.66
N ASN A 579 -44.20 41.64 1.84
CA ASN A 579 -43.45 42.89 1.68
C ASN A 579 -43.70 43.86 2.85
N ASP A 580 -43.05 45.04 2.81
CA ASP A 580 -43.18 46.10 3.83
C ASP A 580 -44.62 46.62 4.04
N GLN A 581 -45.56 46.29 3.15
CA GLN A 581 -46.98 46.65 3.22
C GLN A 581 -47.89 45.49 3.65
N ASP A 582 -47.30 44.38 4.11
CA ASP A 582 -47.99 43.16 4.55
C ASP A 582 -48.81 42.48 3.42
N GLU A 583 -48.34 42.64 2.18
CA GLU A 583 -48.90 41.97 1.00
C GLU A 583 -47.98 40.83 0.53
N PRO A 584 -48.52 39.63 0.21
CA PRO A 584 -47.75 38.54 -0.35
C PRO A 584 -47.18 38.91 -1.72
N GLU A 585 -45.90 38.62 -1.92
CA GLU A 585 -45.16 38.79 -3.16
C GLU A 585 -44.29 37.55 -3.41
N VAL A 586 -44.24 37.10 -4.66
CA VAL A 586 -43.36 35.99 -5.06
C VAL A 586 -41.93 36.52 -5.14
N ILE A 587 -41.00 35.80 -4.52
CA ILE A 587 -39.56 36.13 -4.56
C ILE A 587 -39.08 36.06 -6.01
N ASP A 588 -38.41 37.12 -6.48
CA ASP A 588 -37.99 37.27 -7.88
C ASP A 588 -37.18 36.08 -8.41
N ASP A 589 -36.31 35.52 -7.58
CA ASP A 589 -35.40 34.42 -7.93
C ASP A 589 -36.16 33.11 -8.27
N TYR A 590 -37.38 32.92 -7.74
CA TYR A 590 -38.18 31.70 -7.92
C TYR A 590 -39.37 31.87 -8.88
N LYS A 591 -39.53 33.05 -9.50
CA LYS A 591 -40.65 33.34 -10.43
C LYS A 591 -40.63 32.45 -11.67
N ASP A 592 -39.46 32.13 -12.19
CA ASP A 592 -39.31 31.30 -13.38
C ASP A 592 -39.53 29.82 -13.05
N ASP A 593 -39.03 29.36 -11.90
CA ASP A 593 -39.24 27.98 -11.40
C ASP A 593 -40.72 27.69 -11.13
N LEU A 594 -41.44 28.63 -10.49
CA LEU A 594 -42.89 28.51 -10.28
C LEU A 594 -43.69 28.48 -11.59
N ARG A 595 -43.24 29.21 -12.61
CA ARG A 595 -43.88 29.21 -13.94
C ARG A 595 -43.60 27.94 -14.71
N GLU A 596 -42.47 27.29 -14.49
CA GLU A 596 -42.14 26.00 -15.10
C GLU A 596 -42.95 24.89 -14.43
N LEU A 597 -42.99 24.88 -13.09
CA LEU A 597 -43.77 23.92 -12.30
C LEU A 597 -45.27 23.96 -12.62
N LEU A 598 -45.85 25.16 -12.79
CA LEU A 598 -47.28 25.32 -13.06
C LEU A 598 -47.68 25.14 -14.55
N LYS A 599 -46.71 24.99 -15.45
CA LYS A 599 -46.93 24.76 -16.89
C LYS A 599 -47.03 23.28 -17.27
N GLU A 600 -46.48 22.38 -16.47
CA GLU A 600 -46.62 20.93 -16.71
C GLU A 600 -48.08 20.45 -16.56
N ASP A 601 -48.93 21.21 -15.88
CA ASP A 601 -50.31 20.82 -15.56
C ASP A 601 -51.40 21.39 -16.49
N ASP A 602 -51.04 22.25 -17.46
CA ASP A 602 -52.00 22.87 -18.42
C ASP A 602 -51.86 22.33 -19.87
N ALA A 603 -51.15 21.22 -20.08
CA ALA A 603 -50.90 20.59 -21.39
C ALA A 603 -51.77 19.36 -21.69
#